data_AF-A0A116QYK0-F1
#
_entry.id   AF-A0A116QYK0-F1
#
_cell.length_a   1.000
_cell.length_b   1.000
_cell.length_c   1.000
_cell.angle_alpha   90.00
_cell.angle_beta   90.00
_cell.angle_gamma   90.00
#
_symmetry.space_group_name_H-M   'P 1'
#
loop_
_entity.id
_entity.type
_entity.pdbx_description
1 polymer ?
#
loop_
_entity_poly.entity_id
_entity_poly.type
_entity_poly.pdbx_seq_one_letter_code
_entity_poly.pdbx_strand_id
1 'polypeptide(L)'
;MYELFQSAWSGADYQPDKEEQGIEDHTIYAINDIGQYEILNEDLSGLDQAESIKEVPSELQAIVSKLKALTERLSIQALPQPWLPPLSKEIFLQDLRPQGFKDLWGQASGLVARLGMVDIPSRQSQEVLEHDFEKDGHIALFSSPGMGKSTFVQTLVMDLARQLTPEELHFYLLDFGTNGLLPLRDLPHTADLLMAEDTEKLTKFMRRIKDELAQRKAAFSRYAVPNLTLYRQASGDELPVIFLVLDNFDGLKEASLGAEMETLLQTLAREGASLGIYLVLTAGRSGALRPALQASLKTRLALKLTDDVESRTIVGRHQHVMEEVPGRGLVHLDEVEVFQVALPAYAKDSFGLVQAVQDEAKTMAASWTGRRPEGIPVMPESLSFEEFAGLASVQEAVAGGELPIGLDFENVESVGLKLDRFKHLVYLSDREEQVQAIGEHLLKTMQELTSYQVMLIDTAGTFAHHQGNCKTYLSGQSLISDMADQLLYELERRQAEGFTEHFFVVISNYDSFLSMTGANQEQMALLLSQGPQVGLHLVVGGLYNFIGVKPDAAVKVLREQAQQFLFGMKLNDQSIVDKVYNSKESHPAMDEVYLHNRSQSDLIKISQWKGEG
;
A
#
# COMPACT_ATOMS: atom_id res chain seq x y z
N MET A 1 -24.94 30.27 -64.50
CA MET A 1 -26.01 30.56 -63.52
C MET A 1 -25.45 30.52 -62.09
N TYR A 2 -24.34 31.21 -61.83
CA TYR A 2 -23.66 31.29 -60.50
C TYR A 2 -23.03 32.69 -60.30
N GLU A 3 -23.62 33.74 -60.90
CA GLU A 3 -23.18 35.15 -60.76
C GLU A 3 -24.25 36.05 -60.11
N LEU A 4 -25.37 35.48 -59.64
CA LEU A 4 -26.49 36.23 -59.05
C LEU A 4 -26.69 35.96 -57.55
N PHE A 5 -25.62 35.61 -56.83
CA PHE A 5 -25.60 35.71 -55.38
C PHE A 5 -24.62 36.81 -54.99
N GLN A 6 -25.11 38.05 -54.90
CA GLN A 6 -24.49 39.00 -53.99
C GLN A 6 -24.73 38.48 -52.58
N SER A 7 -23.71 37.89 -51.95
CA SER A 7 -23.70 37.80 -50.50
C SER A 7 -23.75 39.22 -49.96
N ALA A 8 -24.78 39.54 -49.16
CA ALA A 8 -24.81 40.81 -48.44
C ALA A 8 -23.48 40.97 -47.69
N TRP A 9 -22.72 42.01 -48.04
CA TRP A 9 -21.48 42.35 -47.35
C TRP A 9 -21.85 42.80 -45.93
N SER A 10 -21.87 41.85 -45.00
CA SER A 10 -22.34 42.03 -43.61
C SER A 10 -21.20 42.21 -42.61
N GLY A 11 -19.98 42.41 -43.13
CA GLY A 11 -18.78 42.76 -42.38
C GLY A 11 -18.55 44.27 -42.26
N ALA A 12 -19.49 45.11 -42.70
CA ALA A 12 -19.40 46.54 -42.51
C ALA A 12 -19.53 46.91 -41.03
N ASP A 13 -18.78 47.92 -40.60
CA ASP A 13 -18.83 48.46 -39.24
C ASP A 13 -20.23 49.03 -38.95
N TYR A 14 -20.80 48.66 -37.81
CA TYR A 14 -22.10 49.16 -37.37
C TYR A 14 -21.98 50.60 -36.87
N GLN A 15 -22.36 51.55 -37.71
CA GLN A 15 -22.42 52.97 -37.38
C GLN A 15 -23.89 53.39 -37.15
N PRO A 16 -24.40 53.35 -35.90
CA PRO A 16 -25.80 53.66 -35.62
C PRO A 16 -26.20 55.09 -36.01
N ASP A 17 -25.24 56.02 -36.03
CA ASP A 17 -25.43 57.44 -36.29
C ASP A 17 -24.84 57.88 -37.65
N LYS A 18 -24.62 56.94 -38.59
CA LYS A 18 -23.96 57.20 -39.88
C LYS A 18 -24.61 58.35 -40.66
N GLU A 19 -25.93 58.47 -40.60
CA GLU A 19 -26.69 59.53 -41.25
C GLU A 19 -26.55 60.90 -40.53
N GLU A 20 -26.20 60.91 -39.24
CA GLU A 20 -25.99 62.14 -38.46
C GLU A 20 -24.53 62.64 -38.51
N GLN A 21 -23.57 61.79 -38.86
CA GLN A 21 -22.14 62.15 -38.93
C GLN A 21 -21.74 62.92 -40.20
N GLY A 22 -22.63 63.03 -41.20
CA GLY A 22 -22.42 63.86 -42.38
C GLY A 22 -21.20 63.48 -43.23
N ILE A 23 -20.76 62.22 -43.18
CA ILE A 23 -19.63 61.74 -43.99
C ILE A 23 -20.16 61.39 -45.38
N GLU A 24 -20.29 62.41 -46.23
CA GLU A 24 -20.44 62.25 -47.67
C GLU A 24 -19.07 62.17 -48.33
N ASP A 25 -18.84 61.15 -49.15
CA ASP A 25 -17.65 61.04 -49.99
C ASP A 25 -17.71 62.14 -51.06
N HIS A 26 -16.90 63.19 -50.88
CA HIS A 26 -16.80 64.32 -51.80
C HIS A 26 -15.71 64.11 -52.86
N THR A 27 -15.31 62.87 -53.14
CA THR A 27 -14.37 62.56 -54.22
C THR A 27 -15.06 62.76 -55.57
N ILE A 28 -14.61 63.76 -56.31
CA ILE A 28 -15.09 64.05 -57.66
C ILE A 28 -14.22 63.28 -58.65
N TYR A 29 -14.86 62.44 -59.46
CA TYR A 29 -14.19 61.70 -60.51
C TYR A 29 -14.46 62.33 -61.88
N ALA A 30 -13.41 62.50 -62.69
CA ALA A 30 -13.56 62.67 -64.13
C ALA A 30 -13.59 61.29 -64.80
N ILE A 31 -14.48 61.11 -65.76
CA ILE A 31 -14.44 59.95 -66.65
C ILE A 31 -13.65 60.36 -67.88
N ASN A 32 -12.49 59.74 -68.10
CA ASN A 32 -11.66 60.04 -69.26
C ASN A 32 -12.25 59.41 -70.55
N ASP A 33 -11.67 59.76 -71.70
CA ASP A 33 -12.20 59.40 -73.03
C ASP A 33 -12.24 57.88 -73.32
N ILE A 34 -11.64 57.06 -72.45
CA ILE A 34 -11.67 55.59 -72.50
C ILE A 34 -12.57 54.97 -71.43
N GLY A 35 -13.33 55.78 -70.69
CA GLY A 35 -14.30 55.33 -69.70
C GLY A 35 -13.72 54.98 -68.33
N GLN A 36 -12.46 55.35 -68.05
CA GLN A 36 -11.82 55.13 -66.76
C GLN A 36 -12.01 56.35 -65.85
N TYR A 37 -12.22 56.08 -64.56
CA TYR A 37 -12.38 57.11 -63.55
C TYR A 37 -11.01 57.62 -63.10
N GLU A 38 -10.78 58.92 -63.23
CA GLU A 38 -9.62 59.63 -62.69
C GLU A 38 -10.06 60.58 -61.57
N ILE A 39 -9.34 60.54 -60.44
CA ILE A 39 -9.65 61.33 -59.25
C ILE A 39 -9.23 62.79 -59.50
N LEU A 40 -10.17 63.74 -59.40
CA LEU A 40 -9.91 65.18 -59.57
C LEU A 40 -9.54 65.90 -58.27
N ASN A 41 -9.90 65.35 -57.11
CA ASN A 41 -9.50 65.85 -55.79
C ASN A 41 -9.28 64.70 -54.80
N GLU A 42 -8.36 64.88 -53.85
CA GLU A 42 -8.27 64.00 -52.68
C GLU A 42 -9.49 64.21 -51.77
N ASP A 43 -9.85 63.14 -51.04
CA ASP A 43 -11.01 63.12 -50.13
C ASP A 43 -10.85 64.19 -49.04
N LEU A 44 -11.83 65.09 -48.96
CA LEU A 44 -11.85 66.21 -48.01
C LEU A 44 -12.65 65.89 -46.73
N SER A 45 -13.05 64.63 -46.53
CA SER A 45 -13.85 64.17 -45.40
C SER A 45 -13.15 64.25 -44.04
N GLY A 46 -11.83 64.47 -44.01
CA GLY A 46 -11.04 64.58 -42.77
C GLY A 46 -10.75 63.24 -42.07
N LEU A 47 -10.94 62.11 -42.77
CA LEU A 47 -10.67 60.76 -42.25
C LEU A 47 -9.19 60.52 -41.88
N ASP A 48 -8.27 61.34 -42.39
CA ASP A 48 -6.81 61.21 -42.17
C ASP A 48 -6.35 61.55 -40.73
N GLN A 49 -7.23 62.09 -39.88
CA GLN A 49 -6.90 62.53 -38.51
C GLN A 49 -7.44 61.62 -37.38
N ALA A 50 -8.00 60.46 -37.70
CA ALA A 50 -8.53 59.54 -36.70
C ALA A 50 -7.41 58.73 -36.00
N GLU A 51 -6.86 59.24 -34.90
CA GLU A 51 -5.77 58.62 -34.10
C GLU A 51 -6.19 57.39 -33.27
N SER A 52 -7.38 56.79 -33.46
CA SER A 52 -7.71 55.54 -32.79
C SER A 52 -8.75 54.72 -33.55
N ILE A 53 -8.33 53.55 -34.02
CA ILE A 53 -9.25 52.51 -34.51
C ILE A 53 -9.97 51.93 -33.29
N LYS A 54 -11.20 52.39 -33.01
CA LYS A 54 -12.12 51.63 -32.14
C LYS A 54 -12.66 50.49 -32.99
N GLU A 55 -12.51 49.25 -32.54
CA GLU A 55 -13.27 48.13 -33.11
C GLU A 55 -14.76 48.41 -32.94
N VAL A 56 -15.43 48.70 -34.05
CA VAL A 56 -16.88 48.85 -34.11
C VAL A 56 -17.45 47.47 -34.44
N PRO A 57 -18.48 46.98 -33.73
CA PRO A 57 -19.07 45.68 -34.07
C PRO A 57 -19.61 45.71 -35.50
N SER A 58 -19.62 44.59 -36.21
CA SER A 58 -20.22 44.57 -37.54
C SER A 58 -21.73 44.76 -37.48
N GLU A 59 -22.35 45.23 -38.56
CA GLU A 59 -23.81 45.34 -38.67
C GLU A 59 -24.52 44.01 -38.32
N LEU A 60 -23.93 42.89 -38.73
CA LEU A 60 -24.43 41.56 -38.37
C LEU A 60 -24.39 41.31 -36.86
N GLN A 61 -23.27 41.63 -36.20
CA GLN A 61 -23.14 41.48 -34.75
C GLN A 61 -24.15 42.36 -34.00
N ALA A 62 -24.39 43.58 -34.48
CA ALA A 62 -25.37 44.49 -33.91
C ALA A 62 -26.81 43.96 -34.06
N ILE A 63 -27.17 43.45 -35.25
CA ILE A 63 -28.47 42.83 -35.49
C ILE A 63 -28.68 41.61 -34.60
N VAL A 64 -27.71 40.69 -34.56
CA VAL A 64 -27.76 39.48 -33.73
C VAL A 64 -27.92 39.86 -32.24
N SER A 65 -27.18 40.86 -31.78
CA SER A 65 -27.27 41.34 -30.39
C SER A 65 -28.63 41.94 -30.06
N LYS A 66 -29.20 42.77 -30.96
CA LYS A 66 -30.55 43.33 -30.79
C LYS A 66 -31.63 42.25 -30.81
N LEU A 67 -31.52 41.25 -31.69
CA LEU A 67 -32.43 40.11 -31.74
C LEU A 67 -32.36 39.30 -30.44
N LYS A 68 -31.17 39.01 -29.93
CA LYS A 68 -30.97 38.32 -28.65
C LYS A 68 -31.64 39.07 -27.49
N ALA A 69 -31.34 40.37 -27.33
CA ALA A 69 -31.94 41.20 -26.29
C ALA A 69 -33.48 41.28 -26.42
N LEU A 70 -34.00 41.31 -27.65
CA LEU A 70 -35.44 41.29 -27.90
C LEU A 70 -36.07 39.96 -27.47
N THR A 71 -35.43 38.82 -27.81
CA THR A 71 -35.92 37.49 -27.42
C THR A 71 -35.93 37.28 -25.92
N GLU A 72 -34.88 37.76 -25.22
CA GLU A 72 -34.80 37.74 -23.75
C GLU A 72 -35.92 38.60 -23.13
N ARG A 73 -36.10 39.83 -23.63
CA ARG A 73 -37.16 40.74 -23.17
C ARG A 73 -38.56 40.17 -23.38
N LEU A 74 -38.79 39.46 -24.49
CA LEU A 74 -40.06 38.83 -24.81
C LEU A 74 -40.22 37.43 -24.19
N SER A 75 -39.24 36.94 -23.42
CA SER A 75 -39.23 35.60 -22.83
C SER A 75 -39.52 34.49 -23.86
N ILE A 76 -39.00 34.66 -25.08
CA ILE A 76 -39.14 33.66 -26.15
C ILE A 76 -38.24 32.47 -25.79
N GLN A 77 -38.85 31.30 -25.64
CA GLN A 77 -38.10 30.08 -25.35
C GLN A 77 -37.14 29.76 -26.49
N ALA A 78 -35.87 29.51 -26.15
CA ALA A 78 -34.87 29.08 -27.12
C ALA A 78 -35.30 27.76 -27.75
N LEU A 79 -35.08 27.63 -29.07
CA LEU A 79 -35.27 26.36 -29.75
C LEU A 79 -34.33 25.30 -29.14
N PRO A 80 -34.80 24.05 -28.96
CA PRO A 80 -33.93 22.98 -28.51
C PRO A 80 -32.79 22.81 -29.52
N GLN A 81 -31.55 22.89 -29.04
CA GLN A 81 -30.38 22.67 -29.89
C GLN A 81 -30.29 21.18 -30.22
N PRO A 82 -29.98 20.81 -31.49
CA PRO A 82 -29.85 19.41 -31.87
C PRO A 82 -28.56 18.77 -31.33
N TRP A 83 -27.65 19.55 -30.76
CA TRP A 83 -26.47 19.09 -30.05
C TRP A 83 -26.56 19.47 -28.57
N LEU A 84 -26.01 18.62 -27.71
CA LEU A 84 -25.79 18.95 -26.31
C LEU A 84 -24.59 19.91 -26.18
N PRO A 85 -24.47 20.64 -25.05
CA PRO A 85 -23.23 21.30 -24.70
C PRO A 85 -22.06 20.31 -24.75
N PRO A 86 -20.86 20.73 -25.20
CA PRO A 86 -19.69 19.87 -25.18
C PRO A 86 -19.45 19.29 -23.80
N LEU A 87 -19.00 18.03 -23.76
CA LEU A 87 -18.66 17.35 -22.51
C LEU A 87 -17.68 18.19 -21.68
N SER A 88 -18.03 18.43 -20.41
CA SER A 88 -17.20 19.23 -19.50
C SER A 88 -15.78 18.68 -19.41
N LYS A 89 -14.81 19.55 -19.15
CA LYS A 89 -13.41 19.16 -18.88
C LYS A 89 -13.20 18.77 -17.42
N GLU A 90 -14.05 19.28 -16.53
CA GLU A 90 -14.01 19.02 -15.10
C GLU A 90 -15.38 18.48 -14.67
N ILE A 91 -15.36 17.31 -14.07
CA ILE A 91 -16.53 16.62 -13.51
C ILE A 91 -16.08 16.10 -12.16
N PHE A 92 -16.85 16.32 -11.10
CA PHE A 92 -16.45 15.88 -9.77
C PHE A 92 -17.24 14.65 -9.36
N LEU A 93 -16.57 13.71 -8.70
CA LEU A 93 -17.20 12.48 -8.25
C LEU A 93 -18.36 12.73 -7.29
N GLN A 94 -18.32 13.83 -6.53
CA GLN A 94 -19.43 14.29 -5.69
C GLN A 94 -20.68 14.70 -6.47
N ASP A 95 -20.54 15.19 -7.71
CA ASP A 95 -21.69 15.49 -8.56
C ASP A 95 -22.34 14.20 -9.05
N LEU A 96 -21.51 13.19 -9.36
CA LEU A 96 -21.97 11.88 -9.82
C LEU A 96 -22.54 11.06 -8.66
N ARG A 97 -22.01 11.21 -7.44
CA ARG A 97 -22.46 10.57 -6.21
C ARG A 97 -22.53 11.59 -5.07
N PRO A 98 -23.69 12.26 -4.91
CA PRO A 98 -23.87 13.28 -3.88
C PRO A 98 -23.87 12.75 -2.44
N GLN A 99 -24.18 11.46 -2.25
CA GLN A 99 -24.15 10.84 -0.92
C GLN A 99 -22.72 10.66 -0.43
N GLY A 100 -22.47 11.00 0.84
CA GLY A 100 -21.18 10.79 1.48
C GLY A 100 -20.99 9.35 1.96
N PHE A 101 -19.77 9.00 2.35
CA PHE A 101 -19.47 7.64 2.82
C PHE A 101 -20.30 7.22 4.05
N LYS A 102 -20.62 8.17 4.94
CA LYS A 102 -21.45 7.92 6.13
C LYS A 102 -22.89 7.53 5.79
N ASP A 103 -23.39 8.00 4.65
CA ASP A 103 -24.74 7.68 4.19
C ASP A 103 -24.78 6.32 3.48
N LEU A 104 -23.67 5.91 2.88
CA LEU A 104 -23.59 4.73 2.01
C LEU A 104 -23.10 3.46 2.72
N TRP A 105 -22.21 3.58 3.70
CA TRP A 105 -21.71 2.44 4.46
C TRP A 105 -22.85 1.68 5.14
N GLY A 106 -22.91 0.37 4.91
CA GLY A 106 -23.99 -0.50 5.38
C GLY A 106 -25.30 -0.43 4.57
N GLN A 107 -25.34 0.36 3.50
CA GLN A 107 -26.51 0.48 2.59
C GLN A 107 -26.19 0.08 1.14
N ALA A 108 -24.91 0.03 0.76
CA ALA A 108 -24.51 -0.28 -0.60
C ALA A 108 -24.84 -1.74 -0.98
N SER A 109 -25.34 -1.94 -2.20
CA SER A 109 -25.84 -3.24 -2.68
C SER A 109 -25.10 -3.79 -3.90
N GLY A 110 -23.91 -3.28 -4.23
CA GLY A 110 -23.18 -3.74 -5.41
C GLY A 110 -21.77 -3.14 -5.55
N LEU A 111 -20.99 -3.69 -6.49
CA LEU A 111 -19.60 -3.32 -6.74
C LEU A 111 -19.45 -2.48 -8.02
N VAL A 112 -20.10 -1.31 -8.03
CA VAL A 112 -20.19 -0.41 -9.19
C VAL A 112 -19.39 0.86 -8.93
N ALA A 113 -18.39 1.12 -9.79
CA ALA A 113 -17.59 2.33 -9.73
C ALA A 113 -18.08 3.38 -10.75
N ARG A 114 -18.30 4.62 -10.29
CA ARG A 114 -18.55 5.79 -11.14
C ARG A 114 -17.23 6.40 -11.57
N LEU A 115 -16.98 6.37 -12.88
CA LEU A 115 -15.70 6.73 -13.47
C LEU A 115 -15.69 8.15 -14.04
N GLY A 116 -16.86 8.67 -14.45
CA GLY A 116 -16.94 9.94 -15.18
C GLY A 116 -18.29 10.14 -15.87
N MET A 117 -18.30 10.96 -16.92
CA MET A 117 -19.45 11.07 -17.84
C MET A 117 -19.03 10.66 -19.26
N VAL A 118 -19.94 9.97 -19.95
CA VAL A 118 -19.83 9.61 -21.36
C VAL A 118 -20.86 10.39 -22.17
N ASP A 119 -20.45 10.87 -23.34
CA ASP A 119 -21.32 11.50 -24.33
C ASP A 119 -21.74 10.44 -25.34
N ILE A 120 -23.05 10.25 -25.53
CA ILE A 120 -23.65 9.24 -26.41
C ILE A 120 -24.45 9.96 -27.51
N PRO A 121 -23.82 10.34 -28.63
CA PRO A 121 -24.45 11.14 -29.67
C PRO A 121 -25.68 10.48 -30.29
N SER A 122 -25.66 9.14 -30.42
CA SER A 122 -26.77 8.35 -30.97
C SER A 122 -28.07 8.48 -30.17
N ARG A 123 -27.96 8.81 -28.87
CA ARG A 123 -29.07 9.02 -27.95
C ARG A 123 -29.28 10.49 -27.59
N GLN A 124 -28.40 11.38 -28.06
CA GLN A 124 -28.34 12.79 -27.67
C GLN A 124 -28.36 12.94 -26.14
N SER A 125 -27.57 12.10 -25.44
CA SER A 125 -27.49 12.05 -23.98
C SER A 125 -26.05 12.09 -23.50
N GLN A 126 -25.83 12.71 -22.33
CA GLN A 126 -24.62 12.53 -21.54
C GLN A 126 -25.01 11.73 -20.29
N GLU A 127 -24.35 10.59 -20.06
CA GLU A 127 -24.68 9.64 -19.01
C GLU A 127 -23.48 9.36 -18.09
N VAL A 128 -23.74 8.95 -16.85
CA VAL A 128 -22.68 8.55 -15.92
C VAL A 128 -21.99 7.30 -16.44
N LEU A 129 -20.68 7.36 -16.62
CA LEU A 129 -19.88 6.19 -16.97
C LEU A 129 -19.67 5.35 -15.71
N GLU A 130 -20.31 4.20 -15.65
CA GLU A 130 -20.19 3.23 -14.56
C GLU A 130 -19.47 1.95 -15.04
N HIS A 131 -18.76 1.29 -14.13
CA HIS A 131 -18.18 -0.04 -14.35
C HIS A 131 -18.61 -0.98 -13.21
N ASP A 132 -19.29 -2.07 -13.56
CA ASP A 132 -19.79 -3.06 -12.61
C ASP A 132 -18.80 -4.22 -12.53
N PHE A 133 -18.03 -4.30 -11.45
CA PHE A 133 -17.00 -5.32 -11.31
C PHE A 133 -17.56 -6.74 -11.22
N GLU A 134 -18.79 -6.93 -10.75
CA GLU A 134 -19.41 -8.26 -10.70
C GLU A 134 -19.79 -8.76 -12.10
N LYS A 135 -20.18 -7.85 -13.01
CA LYS A 135 -20.59 -8.17 -14.38
C LYS A 135 -19.43 -8.10 -15.39
N ASP A 136 -18.71 -7.00 -15.37
CA ASP A 136 -17.72 -6.61 -16.37
C ASP A 136 -16.32 -7.15 -16.01
N GLY A 137 -16.08 -7.38 -14.72
CA GLY A 137 -14.84 -7.94 -14.21
C GLY A 137 -13.71 -6.90 -14.15
N HIS A 138 -12.52 -7.31 -14.59
CA HIS A 138 -11.31 -6.47 -14.52
C HIS A 138 -11.34 -5.30 -15.51
N ILE A 139 -10.64 -4.23 -15.16
CA ILE A 139 -10.56 -3.00 -15.97
C ILE A 139 -9.11 -2.60 -16.22
N ALA A 140 -8.84 -2.13 -17.44
CA ALA A 140 -7.54 -1.59 -17.81
C ALA A 140 -7.67 -0.23 -18.52
N LEU A 141 -6.81 0.72 -18.13
CA LEU A 141 -6.72 2.04 -18.72
C LEU A 141 -5.37 2.22 -19.42
N PHE A 142 -5.41 2.67 -20.67
CA PHE A 142 -4.21 2.95 -21.45
C PHE A 142 -4.11 4.44 -21.77
N SER A 143 -2.93 5.02 -21.58
CA SER A 143 -2.78 6.47 -21.71
C SER A 143 -1.31 6.90 -21.71
N SER A 144 -1.00 7.97 -22.44
CA SER A 144 0.31 8.63 -22.36
C SER A 144 0.58 9.28 -20.99
N PRO A 145 1.84 9.56 -20.64
CA PRO A 145 2.17 10.30 -19.42
C PRO A 145 1.43 11.65 -19.34
N GLY A 146 0.98 12.03 -18.13
CA GLY A 146 0.31 13.31 -17.89
C GLY A 146 -1.17 13.39 -18.30
N MET A 147 -1.75 12.35 -18.89
CA MET A 147 -3.13 12.38 -19.43
C MET A 147 -4.19 11.85 -18.46
N GLY A 148 -3.87 11.59 -17.19
CA GLY A 148 -4.85 11.30 -16.14
C GLY A 148 -4.97 9.86 -15.65
N LYS A 149 -3.96 8.99 -15.88
CA LYS A 149 -3.95 7.59 -15.38
C LYS A 149 -4.18 7.49 -13.87
N SER A 150 -3.33 8.15 -13.09
CA SER A 150 -3.42 8.10 -11.63
C SER A 150 -4.72 8.74 -11.12
N THR A 151 -5.20 9.81 -11.77
CA THR A 151 -6.48 10.44 -11.44
C THR A 151 -7.65 9.49 -11.65
N PHE A 152 -7.69 8.74 -12.76
CA PHE A 152 -8.69 7.70 -12.98
C PHE A 152 -8.71 6.66 -11.87
N VAL A 153 -7.52 6.18 -11.47
CA VAL A 153 -7.38 5.20 -10.40
C VAL A 153 -7.86 5.77 -9.05
N GLN A 154 -7.46 7.00 -8.72
CA GLN A 154 -7.91 7.70 -7.52
C GLN A 154 -9.44 7.84 -7.50
N THR A 155 -10.05 8.24 -8.62
CA THR A 155 -11.51 8.36 -8.74
C THR A 155 -12.21 7.03 -8.50
N LEU A 156 -11.72 5.96 -9.14
CA LEU A 156 -12.27 4.62 -8.98
C LEU A 156 -12.18 4.14 -7.53
N VAL A 157 -10.99 4.25 -6.92
CA VAL A 157 -10.75 3.82 -5.53
C VAL A 157 -11.60 4.63 -4.55
N MET A 158 -11.66 5.95 -4.71
CA MET A 158 -12.46 6.83 -3.84
C MET A 158 -13.96 6.54 -3.98
N ASP A 159 -14.48 6.31 -5.19
CA ASP A 159 -15.90 5.98 -5.36
C ASP A 159 -16.28 4.67 -4.67
N LEU A 160 -15.45 3.64 -4.79
CA LEU A 160 -15.67 2.36 -4.12
C LEU A 160 -15.52 2.47 -2.59
N ALA A 161 -14.50 3.19 -2.10
CA ALA A 161 -14.27 3.41 -0.67
C ALA A 161 -15.41 4.19 0.01
N ARG A 162 -16.06 5.12 -0.73
CA ARG A 162 -17.26 5.80 -0.25
C ARG A 162 -18.46 4.87 -0.11
N GLN A 163 -18.53 3.80 -0.90
CA GLN A 163 -19.68 2.90 -0.92
C GLN A 163 -19.58 1.77 0.10
N LEU A 164 -18.41 1.13 0.16
CA LEU A 164 -18.19 -0.10 0.90
C LEU A 164 -17.37 0.19 2.15
N THR A 165 -17.60 -0.57 3.21
CA THR A 165 -16.84 -0.49 4.45
C THR A 165 -15.46 -1.18 4.31
N PRO A 166 -14.50 -0.88 5.19
CA PRO A 166 -13.23 -1.60 5.25
C PRO A 166 -13.33 -3.11 5.53
N GLU A 167 -14.46 -3.60 6.06
CA GLU A 167 -14.71 -5.04 6.22
C GLU A 167 -15.21 -5.71 4.93
N GLU A 168 -15.79 -4.93 4.01
CA GLU A 168 -16.33 -5.43 2.74
C GLU A 168 -15.32 -5.33 1.59
N LEU A 169 -14.35 -4.42 1.68
CA LEU A 169 -13.48 -4.02 0.58
C LEU A 169 -12.05 -3.71 1.03
N HIS A 170 -11.08 -4.38 0.41
CA HIS A 170 -9.65 -4.16 0.62
C HIS A 170 -8.94 -3.72 -0.67
N PHE A 171 -8.05 -2.73 -0.57
CA PHE A 171 -7.15 -2.33 -1.65
C PHE A 171 -5.70 -2.70 -1.36
N TYR A 172 -5.06 -3.34 -2.33
CA TYR A 172 -3.61 -3.38 -2.44
C TYR A 172 -3.20 -2.43 -3.56
N LEU A 173 -2.47 -1.38 -3.21
CA LEU A 173 -2.03 -0.35 -4.14
C LEU A 173 -0.61 -0.68 -4.60
N LEU A 174 -0.42 -0.89 -5.90
CA LEU A 174 0.87 -1.15 -6.52
C LEU A 174 1.24 0.06 -7.37
N ASP A 175 2.09 0.94 -6.83
CA ASP A 175 2.49 2.17 -7.49
C ASP A 175 3.87 2.00 -8.12
N PHE A 176 3.87 1.67 -9.41
CA PHE A 176 5.10 1.54 -10.20
C PHE A 176 5.29 2.76 -11.12
N GLY A 177 4.62 3.87 -10.80
CA GLY A 177 4.59 5.10 -11.59
C GLY A 177 5.28 6.26 -10.88
N THR A 178 4.56 7.37 -10.74
CA THR A 178 5.09 8.61 -10.16
C THR A 178 4.44 8.94 -8.82
N ASN A 179 4.25 7.94 -7.97
CA ASN A 179 3.65 8.10 -6.64
C ASN A 179 2.21 8.65 -6.68
N GLY A 180 1.48 8.31 -7.74
CA GLY A 180 0.11 8.75 -7.96
C GLY A 180 -0.88 8.17 -6.95
N LEU A 181 -0.57 7.06 -6.29
CA LEU A 181 -1.44 6.37 -5.35
C LEU A 181 -1.17 6.76 -3.88
N LEU A 182 -0.10 7.50 -3.59
CA LEU A 182 0.22 7.96 -2.23
C LEU A 182 -0.94 8.65 -1.49
N PRO A 183 -1.79 9.48 -2.13
CA PRO A 183 -2.92 10.12 -1.44
C PRO A 183 -3.94 9.13 -0.87
N LEU A 184 -3.99 7.89 -1.39
CA LEU A 184 -4.93 6.84 -1.02
C LEU A 184 -4.39 5.92 0.09
N ARG A 185 -3.11 6.08 0.48
CA ARG A 185 -2.43 5.20 1.43
C ARG A 185 -3.13 5.13 2.78
N ASP A 186 -3.63 6.27 3.25
CA ASP A 186 -4.20 6.39 4.59
C ASP A 186 -5.72 6.07 4.63
N LEU A 187 -6.29 5.57 3.52
CA LEU A 187 -7.67 5.05 3.52
C LEU A 187 -7.77 3.84 4.46
N PRO A 188 -8.85 3.70 5.26
CA PRO A 188 -9.01 2.55 6.14
C PRO A 188 -9.19 1.22 5.38
N HIS A 189 -9.53 1.27 4.09
CA HIS A 189 -9.65 0.12 3.18
C HIS A 189 -8.32 -0.31 2.56
N THR A 190 -7.28 0.53 2.61
CA THR A 190 -5.99 0.21 2.02
C THR A 190 -5.25 -0.76 2.93
N ALA A 191 -5.05 -1.98 2.45
CA ALA A 191 -4.25 -2.99 3.13
C ALA A 191 -2.77 -2.56 3.14
N ASP A 192 -2.22 -2.27 1.97
CA ASP A 192 -0.85 -1.79 1.85
C ASP A 192 -0.63 -1.04 0.52
N LEU A 193 0.42 -0.23 0.49
CA LEU A 193 0.97 0.41 -0.70
C LEU A 193 2.37 -0.15 -0.95
N LEU A 194 2.57 -0.70 -2.15
CA LEU A 194 3.80 -1.36 -2.56
C LEU A 194 4.44 -0.61 -3.73
N MET A 195 5.73 -0.32 -3.59
CA MET A 195 6.57 0.29 -4.63
C MET A 195 7.42 -0.75 -5.35
N ALA A 196 8.03 -0.38 -6.48
CA ALA A 196 8.87 -1.30 -7.27
C ALA A 196 10.12 -1.77 -6.51
N GLU A 197 10.62 -0.93 -5.60
CA GLU A 197 11.84 -1.18 -4.83
C GLU A 197 11.61 -2.11 -3.63
N ASP A 198 10.37 -2.29 -3.18
CA ASP A 198 9.98 -3.05 -1.98
C ASP A 198 10.06 -4.58 -2.20
N THR A 199 11.23 -5.11 -2.55
CA THR A 199 11.40 -6.50 -3.00
C THR A 199 10.91 -7.52 -1.98
N GLU A 200 11.22 -7.34 -0.68
CA GLU A 200 10.73 -8.22 0.39
C GLU A 200 9.20 -8.14 0.50
N LYS A 201 8.63 -6.93 0.56
CA LYS A 201 7.19 -6.71 0.69
C LYS A 201 6.45 -7.30 -0.51
N LEU A 202 6.92 -7.09 -1.73
CA LEU A 202 6.36 -7.66 -2.95
C LEU A 202 6.40 -9.20 -2.92
N THR A 203 7.48 -9.79 -2.42
CA THR A 203 7.60 -11.26 -2.27
C THR A 203 6.53 -11.81 -1.33
N LYS A 204 6.39 -11.22 -0.14
CA LYS A 204 5.39 -11.63 0.85
C LYS A 204 3.96 -11.37 0.35
N PHE A 205 3.72 -10.24 -0.31
CA PHE A 205 2.45 -9.93 -0.97
C PHE A 205 2.04 -11.00 -1.98
N MET A 206 2.95 -11.37 -2.89
CA MET A 206 2.67 -12.41 -3.90
C MET A 206 2.26 -13.73 -3.26
N ARG A 207 2.93 -14.12 -2.17
CA ARG A 207 2.59 -15.32 -1.42
C ARG A 207 1.21 -15.18 -0.77
N ARG A 208 0.95 -14.08 -0.05
CA ARG A 208 -0.36 -13.81 0.59
C ARG A 208 -1.51 -13.91 -0.41
N ILE A 209 -1.38 -13.30 -1.59
CA ILE A 209 -2.43 -13.37 -2.62
C ILE A 209 -2.59 -14.77 -3.22
N LYS A 210 -1.50 -15.53 -3.40
CA LYS A 210 -1.58 -16.93 -3.86
C LYS A 210 -2.28 -17.81 -2.82
N ASP A 211 -1.98 -17.61 -1.55
CA ASP A 211 -2.59 -18.35 -0.45
C ASP A 211 -4.08 -17.99 -0.31
N GLU A 212 -4.43 -16.70 -0.40
CA GLU A 212 -5.83 -16.23 -0.41
C GLU A 212 -6.63 -16.87 -1.56
N LEU A 213 -6.07 -16.90 -2.77
CA LEU A 213 -6.68 -17.59 -3.91
C LEU A 213 -6.92 -19.07 -3.61
N ALA A 214 -5.93 -19.78 -3.06
CA ALA A 214 -6.05 -21.20 -2.74
C ALA A 214 -7.08 -21.45 -1.64
N GLN A 215 -7.10 -20.61 -0.59
CA GLN A 215 -8.04 -20.69 0.52
C GLN A 215 -9.48 -20.46 0.05
N ARG A 216 -9.74 -19.41 -0.75
CA ARG A 216 -11.08 -19.15 -1.31
C ARG A 216 -11.55 -20.28 -2.22
N LYS A 217 -10.69 -20.81 -3.11
CA LYS A 217 -11.04 -21.98 -3.94
C LYS A 217 -11.43 -23.19 -3.11
N ALA A 218 -10.65 -23.49 -2.07
CA ALA A 218 -10.95 -24.61 -1.18
C ALA A 218 -12.27 -24.37 -0.42
N ALA A 219 -12.50 -23.17 0.09
CA ALA A 219 -13.73 -22.79 0.78
C ALA A 219 -14.95 -22.91 -0.14
N PHE A 220 -14.89 -22.36 -1.36
CA PHE A 220 -16.01 -22.36 -2.30
C PHE A 220 -16.32 -23.79 -2.76
N SER A 221 -15.28 -24.60 -2.99
CA SER A 221 -15.45 -26.01 -3.33
C SER A 221 -16.12 -26.81 -2.21
N ARG A 222 -15.88 -26.49 -0.92
CA ARG A 222 -16.56 -27.15 0.21
C ARG A 222 -18.07 -26.90 0.20
N TYR A 223 -18.50 -25.73 -0.26
CA TYR A 223 -19.91 -25.37 -0.39
C TYR A 223 -20.50 -25.65 -1.80
N ALA A 224 -19.69 -26.21 -2.72
CA ALA A 224 -20.07 -26.49 -4.11
C ALA A 224 -20.61 -25.27 -4.88
N VAL A 225 -20.06 -24.09 -4.61
CA VAL A 225 -20.44 -22.82 -5.25
C VAL A 225 -19.33 -22.28 -6.15
N PRO A 226 -19.66 -21.62 -7.28
CA PRO A 226 -18.66 -21.15 -8.24
C PRO A 226 -18.13 -19.74 -7.96
N ASN A 227 -18.80 -18.93 -7.14
CA ASN A 227 -18.45 -17.52 -6.95
C ASN A 227 -18.73 -16.98 -5.54
N LEU A 228 -18.18 -15.81 -5.25
CA LEU A 228 -18.25 -15.17 -3.93
C LEU A 228 -19.68 -14.86 -3.50
N THR A 229 -20.53 -14.38 -4.41
CA THR A 229 -21.94 -14.07 -4.09
C THR A 229 -22.69 -15.30 -3.59
N LEU A 230 -22.55 -16.43 -4.28
CA LEU A 230 -23.16 -17.70 -3.86
C LEU A 230 -22.49 -18.27 -2.61
N TYR A 231 -21.19 -18.05 -2.44
CA TYR A 231 -20.49 -18.43 -1.21
C TYR A 231 -21.06 -17.70 0.01
N ARG A 232 -21.15 -16.37 -0.03
CA ARG A 232 -21.75 -15.57 1.07
C ARG A 232 -23.15 -16.06 1.43
N GLN A 233 -23.97 -16.39 0.43
CA GLN A 233 -25.32 -16.94 0.65
C GLN A 233 -25.31 -18.34 1.28
N ALA A 234 -24.36 -19.20 0.92
CA ALA A 234 -24.30 -20.59 1.37
C ALA A 234 -23.61 -20.76 2.74
N SER A 235 -22.56 -19.99 3.00
CA SER A 235 -21.75 -20.08 4.23
C SER A 235 -22.20 -19.09 5.31
N GLY A 236 -22.79 -17.95 4.92
CA GLY A 236 -23.01 -16.80 5.81
C GLY A 236 -21.72 -16.05 6.15
N ASP A 237 -20.58 -16.41 5.54
CA ASP A 237 -19.29 -15.79 5.77
C ASP A 237 -19.04 -14.64 4.76
N GLU A 238 -18.82 -13.44 5.29
CA GLU A 238 -18.63 -12.22 4.51
C GLU A 238 -17.14 -12.01 4.23
N LEU A 239 -16.62 -12.74 3.24
CA LEU A 239 -15.25 -12.49 2.76
C LEU A 239 -15.16 -11.14 2.04
N PRO A 240 -14.15 -10.29 2.34
CA PRO A 240 -13.99 -9.01 1.67
C PRO A 240 -13.65 -9.18 0.19
N VAL A 241 -14.09 -8.24 -0.63
CA VAL A 241 -13.62 -8.10 -2.00
C VAL A 241 -12.22 -7.49 -1.97
N ILE A 242 -11.31 -8.02 -2.78
CA ILE A 242 -9.92 -7.54 -2.85
C ILE A 242 -9.67 -6.89 -4.22
N PHE A 243 -9.14 -5.68 -4.21
CA PHE A 243 -8.70 -4.97 -5.40
C PHE A 243 -7.19 -4.86 -5.43
N LEU A 244 -6.59 -5.34 -6.52
CA LEU A 244 -5.19 -5.08 -6.86
C LEU A 244 -5.17 -3.94 -7.85
N VAL A 245 -4.78 -2.78 -7.36
CA VAL A 245 -4.79 -1.52 -8.10
C VAL A 245 -3.37 -1.21 -8.50
N LEU A 246 -3.06 -1.40 -9.78
CA LEU A 246 -1.72 -1.21 -10.31
C LEU A 246 -1.68 0.05 -11.18
N ASP A 247 -0.90 1.03 -10.74
CA ASP A 247 -0.57 2.21 -11.56
C ASP A 247 0.78 2.00 -12.26
N ASN A 248 0.78 2.20 -13.57
CA ASN A 248 1.92 2.09 -14.47
C ASN A 248 2.52 0.68 -14.60
N PHE A 249 1.82 -0.21 -15.32
CA PHE A 249 2.29 -1.57 -15.64
C PHE A 249 3.66 -1.61 -16.33
N ASP A 250 4.03 -0.57 -17.09
CA ASP A 250 5.34 -0.48 -17.72
C ASP A 250 6.48 -0.53 -16.67
N GLY A 251 6.31 0.13 -15.51
CA GLY A 251 7.30 0.12 -14.41
C GLY A 251 7.41 -1.24 -13.72
N LEU A 252 6.33 -2.04 -13.68
CA LEU A 252 6.38 -3.40 -13.11
C LEU A 252 7.44 -4.27 -13.80
N LYS A 253 7.61 -4.11 -15.12
CA LYS A 253 8.55 -4.93 -15.89
C LYS A 253 10.02 -4.66 -15.55
N GLU A 254 10.29 -3.48 -15.01
CA GLU A 254 11.63 -3.05 -14.62
C GLU A 254 11.96 -3.48 -13.17
N ALA A 255 10.94 -3.81 -12.38
CA ALA A 255 11.11 -4.32 -11.03
C ALA A 255 11.77 -5.71 -11.01
N SER A 256 12.51 -5.99 -9.94
CA SER A 256 13.24 -7.26 -9.73
C SER A 256 12.36 -8.51 -9.83
N LEU A 257 11.09 -8.39 -9.43
CA LEU A 257 10.07 -9.45 -9.41
C LEU A 257 9.02 -9.29 -10.52
N GLY A 258 9.31 -8.50 -11.56
CA GLY A 258 8.34 -8.13 -12.60
C GLY A 258 7.72 -9.33 -13.34
N ALA A 259 8.51 -10.36 -13.62
CA ALA A 259 8.05 -11.54 -14.35
C ALA A 259 7.12 -12.44 -13.50
N GLU A 260 7.45 -12.61 -12.22
CA GLU A 260 6.66 -13.36 -11.24
C GLU A 260 5.34 -12.65 -10.98
N MET A 261 5.38 -11.32 -10.82
CA MET A 261 4.20 -10.47 -10.67
C MET A 261 3.31 -10.53 -11.91
N GLU A 262 3.85 -10.40 -13.12
CA GLU A 262 3.06 -10.53 -14.35
C GLU A 262 2.38 -11.91 -14.45
N THR A 263 3.06 -12.98 -14.02
CA THR A 263 2.49 -14.33 -13.98
C THR A 263 1.34 -14.45 -12.95
N LEU A 264 1.50 -13.82 -11.79
CA LEU A 264 0.45 -13.74 -10.77
C LEU A 264 -0.76 -12.95 -11.29
N LEU A 265 -0.54 -11.77 -11.89
CA LEU A 265 -1.60 -10.95 -12.48
C LEU A 265 -2.33 -11.69 -13.59
N GLN A 266 -1.64 -12.45 -14.45
CA GLN A 266 -2.29 -13.29 -15.45
C GLN A 266 -3.18 -14.38 -14.83
N THR A 267 -2.72 -14.98 -13.72
CA THR A 267 -3.49 -15.98 -12.98
C THR A 267 -4.76 -15.35 -12.40
N LEU A 268 -4.62 -14.22 -11.72
CA LEU A 268 -5.71 -13.43 -11.16
C LEU A 268 -6.70 -12.96 -12.22
N ALA A 269 -6.23 -12.50 -13.38
CA ALA A 269 -7.10 -12.05 -14.46
C ALA A 269 -8.01 -13.17 -14.99
N ARG A 270 -7.55 -14.42 -14.90
CA ARG A 270 -8.29 -15.60 -15.38
C ARG A 270 -9.33 -16.12 -14.39
N GLU A 271 -9.01 -16.11 -13.10
CA GLU A 271 -9.82 -16.81 -12.08
C GLU A 271 -10.16 -15.98 -10.84
N GLY A 272 -9.57 -14.78 -10.69
CA GLY A 272 -9.73 -13.93 -9.51
C GLY A 272 -11.13 -13.35 -9.39
N ALA A 273 -11.75 -12.92 -10.49
CA ALA A 273 -13.06 -12.27 -10.47
C ALA A 273 -14.15 -13.14 -9.79
N SER A 274 -14.19 -14.44 -10.08
CA SER A 274 -15.16 -15.34 -9.43
C SER A 274 -14.90 -15.50 -7.93
N LEU A 275 -13.65 -15.33 -7.50
CA LEU A 275 -13.24 -15.40 -6.09
C LEU A 275 -13.34 -14.04 -5.38
N GLY A 276 -13.85 -13.01 -6.05
CA GLY A 276 -13.96 -11.65 -5.51
C GLY A 276 -12.62 -10.93 -5.40
N ILE A 277 -11.68 -11.24 -6.30
CA ILE A 277 -10.40 -10.53 -6.43
C ILE A 277 -10.35 -9.86 -7.81
N TYR A 278 -10.26 -8.54 -7.84
CA TYR A 278 -10.32 -7.74 -9.06
C TYR A 278 -9.02 -7.00 -9.35
N LEU A 279 -8.72 -6.86 -10.63
CA LEU A 279 -7.58 -6.09 -11.14
C LEU A 279 -8.07 -4.76 -11.71
N VAL A 280 -7.39 -3.69 -11.32
CA VAL A 280 -7.44 -2.37 -11.95
C VAL A 280 -6.03 -2.06 -12.41
N LEU A 281 -5.81 -1.93 -13.72
CA LEU A 281 -4.48 -1.77 -14.30
C LEU A 281 -4.40 -0.49 -15.11
N THR A 282 -3.31 0.27 -14.98
CA THR A 282 -2.98 1.33 -15.95
C THR A 282 -1.70 0.99 -16.71
N ALA A 283 -1.61 1.38 -17.97
CA ALA A 283 -0.43 1.18 -18.80
C ALA A 283 -0.22 2.35 -19.78
N GLY A 284 1.03 2.56 -20.21
CA GLY A 284 1.39 3.57 -21.19
C GLY A 284 0.88 3.26 -22.59
N ARG A 285 0.77 1.98 -22.93
CA ARG A 285 0.45 1.46 -24.26
C ARG A 285 -0.11 0.04 -24.18
N SER A 286 -0.89 -0.36 -25.18
CA SER A 286 -1.50 -1.69 -25.26
C SER A 286 -0.46 -2.80 -25.33
N GLY A 287 0.63 -2.57 -26.08
CA GLY A 287 1.75 -3.50 -26.22
C GLY A 287 2.55 -3.77 -24.94
N ALA A 288 2.30 -3.03 -23.85
CA ALA A 288 2.90 -3.31 -22.56
C ALA A 288 2.37 -4.63 -21.96
N LEU A 289 1.14 -5.02 -22.25
CA LEU A 289 0.55 -6.23 -21.68
C LEU A 289 0.76 -7.43 -22.62
N ARG A 290 1.02 -8.62 -22.07
CA ARG A 290 1.00 -9.86 -22.87
C ARG A 290 -0.41 -10.15 -23.40
N PRO A 291 -0.55 -10.75 -24.60
CA PRO A 291 -1.87 -11.05 -25.19
C PRO A 291 -2.81 -11.85 -24.28
N ALA A 292 -2.28 -12.78 -23.49
CA ALA A 292 -3.08 -13.59 -22.58
C ALA A 292 -3.69 -12.79 -21.41
N LEU A 293 -2.94 -11.80 -20.90
CA LEU A 293 -3.46 -10.88 -19.89
C LEU A 293 -4.48 -9.93 -20.52
N GLN A 294 -4.19 -9.36 -21.69
CA GLN A 294 -5.14 -8.52 -22.43
C GLN A 294 -6.48 -9.21 -22.70
N ALA A 295 -6.45 -10.50 -23.09
CA ALA A 295 -7.67 -11.27 -23.36
C ALA A 295 -8.56 -11.48 -22.12
N SER A 296 -8.00 -11.36 -20.92
CA SER A 296 -8.71 -11.50 -19.65
C SER A 296 -9.25 -10.16 -19.12
N LEU A 297 -8.83 -9.04 -19.71
CA LEU A 297 -9.26 -7.67 -19.36
C LEU A 297 -10.37 -7.24 -20.32
N LYS A 298 -11.62 -7.55 -19.97
CA LYS A 298 -12.78 -7.27 -20.84
C LYS A 298 -12.99 -5.77 -21.04
N THR A 299 -12.99 -5.00 -19.95
CA THR A 299 -13.15 -3.55 -20.02
C THR A 299 -11.78 -2.89 -20.22
N ARG A 300 -11.64 -2.23 -21.38
CA ARG A 300 -10.44 -1.50 -21.76
C ARG A 300 -10.82 -0.08 -22.14
N LEU A 301 -10.16 0.88 -21.51
CA LEU A 301 -10.37 2.31 -21.72
C LEU A 301 -9.09 2.92 -22.30
N ALA A 302 -9.23 3.89 -23.20
CA ALA A 302 -8.09 4.63 -23.74
C ALA A 302 -8.27 6.12 -23.48
N LEU A 303 -7.37 6.74 -22.72
CA LEU A 303 -7.26 8.21 -22.73
C LEU A 303 -6.43 8.65 -23.95
N LYS A 304 -6.04 9.93 -23.99
CA LYS A 304 -5.08 10.39 -24.99
C LYS A 304 -3.79 9.55 -24.95
N LEU A 305 -3.48 8.96 -26.10
CA LEU A 305 -2.27 8.19 -26.39
C LEU A 305 -1.37 9.01 -27.31
N THR A 306 -0.10 8.60 -27.42
CA THR A 306 0.88 9.26 -28.29
C THR A 306 0.54 9.04 -29.77
N ASP A 307 0.03 7.87 -30.11
CA ASP A 307 -0.50 7.54 -31.43
C ASP A 307 -2.00 7.25 -31.33
N ASP A 308 -2.83 8.09 -31.96
CA ASP A 308 -4.28 7.93 -31.97
C ASP A 308 -4.72 6.62 -32.64
N VAL A 309 -3.90 6.03 -33.53
CA VAL A 309 -4.20 4.73 -34.16
C VAL A 309 -4.22 3.60 -33.12
N GLU A 310 -3.44 3.71 -32.06
CA GLU A 310 -3.34 2.68 -31.02
C GLU A 310 -4.67 2.48 -30.28
N SER A 311 -5.43 3.57 -30.07
CA SER A 311 -6.75 3.50 -29.42
C SER A 311 -7.70 2.51 -30.11
N ARG A 312 -7.60 2.34 -31.44
CA ARG A 312 -8.42 1.39 -32.20
C ARG A 312 -8.16 -0.07 -31.85
N THR A 313 -6.97 -0.39 -31.35
CA THR A 313 -6.63 -1.74 -30.88
C THR A 313 -7.17 -2.02 -29.47
N ILE A 314 -7.43 -0.94 -28.72
CA ILE A 314 -7.84 -0.98 -27.32
C ILE A 314 -9.36 -1.01 -27.20
N VAL A 315 -10.03 -0.01 -27.78
CA VAL A 315 -11.50 0.17 -27.67
C VAL A 315 -12.25 -0.28 -28.92
N GLY A 316 -11.55 -0.64 -29.98
CA GLY A 316 -12.15 -1.02 -31.26
C GLY A 316 -12.19 0.14 -32.26
N ARG A 317 -12.69 -0.14 -33.48
CA ARG A 317 -12.63 0.80 -34.61
C ARG A 317 -13.56 2.01 -34.38
N HIS A 318 -13.02 3.22 -34.55
CA HIS A 318 -13.78 4.48 -34.46
C HIS A 318 -13.23 5.56 -35.41
N GLN A 319 -13.98 6.65 -35.53
CA GLN A 319 -13.63 7.86 -36.30
C GLN A 319 -13.32 9.08 -35.42
N HIS A 320 -13.48 8.97 -34.09
CA HIS A 320 -13.17 10.04 -33.15
C HIS A 320 -11.73 10.54 -33.25
N VAL A 321 -11.56 11.86 -33.10
CA VAL A 321 -10.28 12.54 -32.96
C VAL A 321 -10.18 13.02 -31.52
N MET A 322 -9.12 12.62 -30.82
CA MET A 322 -8.99 12.84 -29.39
C MET A 322 -8.39 14.21 -29.08
N GLU A 323 -9.13 15.02 -28.33
CA GLU A 323 -8.64 16.27 -27.74
C GLU A 323 -7.55 15.99 -26.69
N GLU A 324 -6.57 16.89 -26.60
CA GLU A 324 -5.51 16.83 -25.58
C GLU A 324 -5.99 17.42 -24.25
N VAL A 325 -6.99 16.78 -23.65
CA VAL A 325 -7.54 17.14 -22.34
C VAL A 325 -7.28 15.99 -21.37
N PRO A 326 -6.60 16.23 -20.22
CA PRO A 326 -6.42 15.19 -19.21
C PRO A 326 -7.75 14.58 -18.76
N GLY A 327 -7.82 13.25 -18.70
CA GLY A 327 -9.03 12.51 -18.37
C GLY A 327 -10.02 12.33 -19.54
N ARG A 328 -9.79 12.95 -20.71
CA ARG A 328 -10.60 12.70 -21.91
C ARG A 328 -10.20 11.35 -22.52
N GLY A 329 -11.19 10.49 -22.75
CA GLY A 329 -10.98 9.13 -23.22
C GLY A 329 -12.04 8.60 -24.16
N LEU A 330 -11.79 7.38 -24.64
CA LEU A 330 -12.70 6.54 -25.41
C LEU A 330 -13.05 5.28 -24.64
N VAL A 331 -14.31 4.90 -24.69
CA VAL A 331 -14.85 3.66 -24.11
C VAL A 331 -15.69 2.95 -25.15
N HIS A 332 -15.67 1.62 -25.14
CA HIS A 332 -16.57 0.81 -25.95
C HIS A 332 -17.82 0.46 -25.14
N LEU A 333 -18.97 0.96 -25.56
CA LEU A 333 -20.29 0.58 -25.05
C LEU A 333 -21.00 -0.22 -26.14
N ASP A 334 -22.09 0.33 -26.71
CA ASP A 334 -22.67 -0.18 -27.97
C ASP A 334 -21.78 0.21 -29.17
N GLU A 335 -21.28 1.45 -29.14
CA GLU A 335 -20.28 1.99 -30.06
C GLU A 335 -19.10 2.54 -29.24
N VAL A 336 -18.03 2.98 -29.93
CA VAL A 336 -16.95 3.69 -29.25
C VAL A 336 -17.40 5.11 -29.00
N GLU A 337 -17.44 5.51 -27.73
CA GLU A 337 -17.94 6.81 -27.28
C GLU A 337 -16.87 7.59 -26.51
N VAL A 338 -17.05 8.91 -26.45
CA VAL A 338 -16.13 9.83 -25.79
C VAL A 338 -16.56 10.03 -24.35
N PHE A 339 -15.63 9.93 -23.40
CA PHE A 339 -15.90 10.14 -21.99
C PHE A 339 -14.87 11.05 -21.33
N GLN A 340 -15.24 11.63 -20.19
CA GLN A 340 -14.38 12.42 -19.33
C GLN A 340 -14.34 11.78 -17.95
N VAL A 341 -13.14 11.41 -17.51
CA VAL A 341 -12.87 10.93 -16.14
C VAL A 341 -13.26 12.01 -15.14
N ALA A 342 -14.02 11.62 -14.11
CA ALA A 342 -14.30 12.49 -12.98
C ALA A 342 -13.06 12.69 -12.11
N LEU A 343 -12.94 13.82 -11.46
CA LEU A 343 -11.96 14.10 -10.41
C LEU A 343 -12.45 13.48 -9.09
N PRO A 344 -11.54 12.90 -8.28
CA PRO A 344 -11.92 12.20 -7.05
C PRO A 344 -12.54 13.13 -6.00
N ALA A 345 -12.19 14.42 -6.02
CA ALA A 345 -12.76 15.41 -5.12
C ALA A 345 -12.83 16.83 -5.72
N TYR A 346 -13.70 17.68 -5.17
CA TYR A 346 -13.68 19.11 -5.48
C TYR A 346 -12.35 19.74 -5.08
N ALA A 347 -11.72 20.41 -6.04
CA ALA A 347 -10.47 21.13 -5.84
C ALA A 347 -10.33 22.28 -6.84
N LYS A 348 -9.54 23.30 -6.49
CA LYS A 348 -9.24 24.42 -7.38
C LYS A 348 -8.02 24.16 -8.28
N ASP A 349 -7.12 23.29 -7.83
CA ASP A 349 -5.89 22.94 -8.52
C ASP A 349 -5.45 21.52 -8.14
N SER A 350 -4.38 21.03 -8.77
CA SER A 350 -3.87 19.66 -8.55
C SER A 350 -3.38 19.42 -7.12
N PHE A 351 -2.85 20.42 -6.44
CA PHE A 351 -2.38 20.28 -5.06
C PHE A 351 -3.56 20.16 -4.09
N GLY A 352 -4.58 21.02 -4.25
CA GLY A 352 -5.82 20.95 -3.51
C GLY A 352 -6.55 19.63 -3.74
N LEU A 353 -6.43 19.02 -4.92
CA LEU A 353 -6.99 17.70 -5.19
C LEU A 353 -6.34 16.62 -4.32
N VAL A 354 -5.01 16.61 -4.22
CA VAL A 354 -4.27 15.68 -3.36
C VAL A 354 -4.66 15.86 -1.90
N GLN A 355 -4.73 17.11 -1.42
CA GLN A 355 -5.14 17.40 -0.05
C GLN A 355 -6.57 16.93 0.24
N ALA A 356 -7.51 17.22 -0.67
CA ALA A 356 -8.91 16.82 -0.50
C ALA A 356 -9.07 15.29 -0.39
N VAL A 357 -8.34 14.53 -1.21
CA VAL A 357 -8.34 13.05 -1.13
C VAL A 357 -7.76 12.57 0.20
N GLN A 358 -6.62 13.12 0.64
CA GLN A 358 -5.99 12.74 1.91
C GLN A 358 -6.85 13.09 3.13
N ASP A 359 -7.49 14.26 3.12
CA ASP A 359 -8.34 14.72 4.21
C ASP A 359 -9.61 13.87 4.31
N GLU A 360 -10.20 13.49 3.18
CA GLU A 360 -11.32 12.55 3.16
C GLU A 360 -10.89 11.16 3.66
N ALA A 361 -9.74 10.64 3.21
CA ALA A 361 -9.20 9.37 3.67
C ALA A 361 -8.97 9.34 5.19
N LYS A 362 -8.36 10.39 5.75
CA LYS A 362 -8.20 10.55 7.20
C LYS A 362 -9.54 10.64 7.93
N THR A 363 -10.53 11.31 7.34
CA THR A 363 -11.87 11.42 7.90
C THR A 363 -12.58 10.06 7.93
N MET A 364 -12.45 9.25 6.87
CA MET A 364 -12.92 7.87 6.85
C MET A 364 -12.21 7.03 7.92
N ALA A 365 -10.88 7.11 8.00
CA ALA A 365 -10.09 6.38 8.97
C ALA A 365 -10.42 6.76 10.42
N ALA A 366 -10.67 8.04 10.71
CA ALA A 366 -11.09 8.48 12.04
C ALA A 366 -12.53 8.04 12.38
N SER A 367 -13.38 7.87 11.36
CA SER A 367 -14.78 7.45 11.55
C SER A 367 -14.94 5.93 11.70
N TRP A 368 -13.98 5.14 11.24
CA TRP A 368 -14.08 3.68 11.23
C TRP A 368 -13.48 3.02 12.48
N THR A 369 -14.31 2.29 13.22
CA THR A 369 -13.94 1.54 14.44
C THR A 369 -13.95 0.02 14.27
N GLY A 370 -14.35 -0.48 13.10
CA GLY A 370 -14.37 -1.91 12.80
C GLY A 370 -12.99 -2.46 12.43
N ARG A 371 -12.95 -3.70 11.93
CA ARG A 371 -11.70 -4.32 11.47
C ARG A 371 -11.19 -3.62 10.21
N ARG A 372 -9.87 -3.59 10.07
CA ARG A 372 -9.18 -3.06 8.89
C ARG A 372 -8.37 -4.19 8.25
N PRO A 373 -8.09 -4.12 6.94
CA PRO A 373 -7.13 -5.02 6.35
C PRO A 373 -5.76 -4.84 7.00
N GLU A 374 -5.06 -5.95 7.17
CA GLU A 374 -3.68 -5.96 7.63
C GLU A 374 -2.74 -5.69 6.47
N GLY A 375 -1.72 -4.87 6.73
CA GLY A 375 -0.62 -4.66 5.78
C GLY A 375 0.24 -5.90 5.58
N ILE A 376 1.18 -5.82 4.64
CA ILE A 376 2.15 -6.87 4.44
C ILE A 376 3.23 -6.74 5.52
N PRO A 377 3.44 -7.77 6.35
CA PRO A 377 4.37 -7.69 7.46
C PRO A 377 5.81 -7.62 6.94
N VAL A 378 6.47 -6.48 7.14
CA VAL A 378 7.87 -6.28 6.78
C VAL A 378 8.67 -6.12 8.06
N MET A 379 9.78 -6.84 8.16
CA MET A 379 10.64 -6.75 9.32
C MET A 379 11.30 -5.36 9.34
N PRO A 380 11.18 -4.58 10.43
CA PRO A 380 11.85 -3.29 10.51
C PRO A 380 13.37 -3.46 10.45
N GLU A 381 14.07 -2.51 9.82
CA GLU A 381 15.54 -2.53 9.74
C GLU A 381 16.16 -2.53 11.15
N SER A 382 15.66 -1.65 12.01
CA SER A 382 16.01 -1.56 13.43
C SER A 382 14.76 -1.73 14.28
N LEU A 383 14.86 -2.55 15.33
CA LEU A 383 13.77 -2.78 16.28
C LEU A 383 14.24 -2.38 17.69
N SER A 384 13.67 -1.33 18.27
CA SER A 384 13.94 -1.01 19.68
C SER A 384 13.24 -2.01 20.62
N PHE A 385 13.68 -2.07 21.88
CA PHE A 385 13.03 -2.95 22.85
C PHE A 385 11.61 -2.46 23.18
N GLU A 386 11.39 -1.15 23.23
CA GLU A 386 10.09 -0.55 23.48
C GLU A 386 9.10 -0.83 22.33
N GLU A 387 9.55 -0.78 21.08
CA GLU A 387 8.75 -1.19 19.93
C GLU A 387 8.41 -2.68 19.99
N PHE A 388 9.41 -3.55 20.24
CA PHE A 388 9.20 -4.98 20.42
C PHE A 388 8.17 -5.26 21.53
N ALA A 389 8.37 -4.68 22.71
CA ALA A 389 7.48 -4.79 23.85
C ALA A 389 6.05 -4.33 23.53
N GLY A 390 5.90 -3.24 22.75
CA GLY A 390 4.61 -2.65 22.44
C GLY A 390 3.77 -3.42 21.41
N LEU A 391 4.32 -4.43 20.74
CA LEU A 391 3.59 -5.21 19.74
C LEU A 391 2.46 -6.04 20.38
N ALA A 392 1.30 -6.06 19.73
CA ALA A 392 0.13 -6.80 20.20
C ALA A 392 0.43 -8.30 20.37
N SER A 393 1.13 -8.92 19.41
CA SER A 393 1.52 -10.33 19.47
C SER A 393 2.45 -10.64 20.66
N VAL A 394 3.31 -9.69 21.05
CA VAL A 394 4.19 -9.83 22.22
C VAL A 394 3.37 -9.74 23.51
N GLN A 395 2.46 -8.77 23.60
CA GLN A 395 1.57 -8.62 24.75
C GLN A 395 0.65 -9.84 24.94
N GLU A 396 0.13 -10.39 23.84
CA GLU A 396 -0.67 -11.62 23.85
C GLU A 396 0.15 -12.84 24.30
N ALA A 397 1.40 -12.98 23.83
CA ALA A 397 2.29 -14.06 24.26
C ALA A 397 2.56 -13.99 25.77
N VAL A 398 2.84 -12.79 26.31
CA VAL A 398 3.03 -12.57 27.75
C VAL A 398 1.76 -12.94 28.53
N ALA A 399 0.60 -12.45 28.10
CA ALA A 399 -0.68 -12.76 28.74
C ALA A 399 -1.02 -14.26 28.69
N GLY A 400 -0.54 -14.97 27.66
CA GLY A 400 -0.62 -16.41 27.50
C GLY A 400 0.37 -17.22 28.36
N GLY A 401 1.23 -16.57 29.15
CA GLY A 401 2.23 -17.25 29.98
C GLY A 401 3.46 -17.72 29.20
N GLU A 402 3.75 -17.08 28.06
CA GLU A 402 4.97 -17.33 27.28
C GLU A 402 6.04 -16.28 27.60
N LEU A 403 7.30 -16.64 27.38
CA LEU A 403 8.44 -15.71 27.40
C LEU A 403 8.76 -15.30 25.95
N PRO A 404 8.44 -14.07 25.50
CA PRO A 404 8.72 -13.59 24.15
C PRO A 404 10.23 -13.53 23.89
N ILE A 405 10.72 -14.12 22.80
CA ILE A 405 12.16 -14.14 22.50
C ILE A 405 12.53 -13.25 21.32
N GLY A 406 11.62 -13.00 20.39
CA GLY A 406 11.88 -12.18 19.22
C GLY A 406 10.70 -12.22 18.25
N LEU A 407 10.91 -11.70 17.05
CA LEU A 407 9.92 -11.69 15.99
C LEU A 407 10.33 -12.62 14.84
N ASP A 408 9.38 -13.35 14.29
CA ASP A 408 9.63 -14.16 13.10
C ASP A 408 9.71 -13.28 11.83
N PHE A 409 10.51 -13.70 10.85
CA PHE A 409 10.66 -12.94 9.59
C PHE A 409 9.47 -13.07 8.63
N GLU A 410 8.55 -13.99 8.86
CA GLU A 410 7.43 -14.27 7.97
C GLU A 410 6.26 -13.33 8.21
N ASN A 411 5.80 -13.27 9.47
CA ASN A 411 4.63 -12.53 9.93
C ASN A 411 4.99 -11.34 10.83
N VAL A 412 6.25 -11.24 11.27
CA VAL A 412 6.70 -10.19 12.21
C VAL A 412 5.89 -10.28 13.51
N GLU A 413 5.62 -11.51 13.95
CA GLU A 413 4.88 -11.82 15.17
C GLU A 413 5.81 -12.41 16.23
N SER A 414 5.38 -12.35 17.49
CA SER A 414 6.15 -12.86 18.61
C SER A 414 6.39 -14.37 18.51
N VAL A 415 7.66 -14.75 18.60
CA VAL A 415 8.08 -16.13 18.85
C VAL A 415 8.47 -16.23 20.32
N GLY A 416 7.67 -16.97 21.09
CA GLY A 416 7.82 -17.13 22.54
C GLY A 416 8.11 -18.56 22.99
N LEU A 417 8.58 -18.69 24.22
CA LEU A 417 8.78 -19.96 24.90
C LEU A 417 7.69 -20.18 25.95
N LYS A 418 6.91 -21.25 25.80
CA LYS A 418 5.89 -21.64 26.78
C LYS A 418 6.54 -22.07 28.09
N LEU A 419 6.16 -21.41 29.18
CA LEU A 419 6.80 -21.60 30.48
C LEU A 419 6.33 -22.86 31.21
N ASP A 420 5.15 -23.39 30.88
CA ASP A 420 4.62 -24.66 31.42
C ASP A 420 5.55 -25.86 31.17
N ARG A 421 6.35 -25.81 30.11
CA ARG A 421 7.29 -26.87 29.68
C ARG A 421 8.73 -26.39 29.60
N PHE A 422 8.99 -25.17 30.04
CA PHE A 422 10.32 -24.57 29.96
C PHE A 422 11.26 -25.24 30.94
N LYS A 423 12.47 -25.57 30.48
CA LYS A 423 13.54 -26.10 31.32
C LYS A 423 14.64 -25.07 31.49
N HIS A 424 15.51 -25.01 30.50
CA HIS A 424 16.69 -24.18 30.48
C HIS A 424 16.90 -23.65 29.06
N LEU A 425 17.46 -22.45 29.00
CA LEU A 425 17.83 -21.76 27.78
C LEU A 425 19.33 -21.56 27.76
N VAL A 426 19.97 -21.88 26.63
CA VAL A 426 21.37 -21.57 26.40
C VAL A 426 21.45 -20.60 25.24
N TYR A 427 22.09 -19.46 25.42
CA TYR A 427 22.37 -18.53 24.33
C TYR A 427 23.87 -18.46 24.08
N LEU A 428 24.28 -18.56 22.82
CA LEU A 428 25.67 -18.66 22.46
C LEU A 428 25.96 -18.11 21.06
N SER A 429 27.21 -17.71 20.86
CA SER A 429 27.74 -17.24 19.58
C SER A 429 29.25 -17.51 19.54
N ASP A 430 29.84 -17.42 18.35
CA ASP A 430 31.28 -17.35 18.16
C ASP A 430 31.85 -15.92 18.35
N ARG A 431 30.98 -14.92 18.55
CA ARG A 431 31.33 -13.51 18.81
C ARG A 431 30.83 -13.03 20.18
N GLU A 432 31.70 -12.40 20.96
CA GLU A 432 31.37 -11.91 22.31
C GLU A 432 30.27 -10.85 22.30
N GLU A 433 30.37 -9.86 21.41
CA GLU A 433 29.38 -8.79 21.25
C GLU A 433 27.97 -9.35 21.01
N GLN A 434 27.86 -10.42 20.21
CA GLN A 434 26.56 -11.03 19.94
C GLN A 434 26.01 -11.74 21.18
N VAL A 435 26.85 -12.43 21.97
CA VAL A 435 26.41 -13.01 23.26
C VAL A 435 25.88 -11.91 24.17
N GLN A 436 26.52 -10.75 24.19
CA GLN A 436 26.07 -9.59 24.96
C GLN A 436 24.72 -9.07 24.46
N ALA A 437 24.56 -8.89 23.15
CA ALA A 437 23.32 -8.42 22.54
C ALA A 437 22.12 -9.34 22.86
N ILE A 438 22.32 -10.66 22.78
CA ILE A 438 21.28 -11.64 23.14
C ILE A 438 20.97 -11.59 24.63
N GLY A 439 22.00 -11.53 25.48
CA GLY A 439 21.85 -11.42 26.93
C GLY A 439 21.07 -10.18 27.34
N GLU A 440 21.39 -9.03 26.74
CA GLU A 440 20.69 -7.76 26.97
C GLU A 440 19.20 -7.88 26.64
N HIS A 441 18.88 -8.40 25.45
CA HIS A 441 17.49 -8.58 25.03
C HIS A 441 16.73 -9.51 25.98
N LEU A 442 17.30 -10.67 26.31
CA LEU A 442 16.66 -11.64 27.21
C LEU A 442 16.44 -11.08 28.62
N LEU A 443 17.41 -10.33 29.15
CA LEU A 443 17.29 -9.68 30.46
C LEU A 443 16.15 -8.68 30.47
N LYS A 444 16.07 -7.80 29.46
CA LYS A 444 14.96 -6.85 29.33
C LYS A 444 13.62 -7.57 29.21
N THR A 445 13.52 -8.62 28.38
CA THR A 445 12.30 -9.42 28.28
C THR A 445 11.88 -9.98 29.63
N MET A 446 12.79 -10.63 30.36
CA MET A 446 12.45 -11.23 31.65
C MET A 446 12.12 -10.18 32.72
N GLN A 447 12.76 -9.01 32.71
CA GLN A 447 12.57 -7.97 33.73
C GLN A 447 11.37 -7.06 33.47
N GLU A 448 11.13 -6.69 32.21
CA GLU A 448 10.15 -5.66 31.84
C GLU A 448 8.83 -6.26 31.35
N LEU A 449 8.86 -7.45 30.73
CA LEU A 449 7.66 -8.07 30.17
C LEU A 449 7.06 -9.13 31.08
N THR A 450 7.78 -9.60 32.08
CA THR A 450 7.30 -10.67 32.96
C THR A 450 7.35 -10.28 34.43
N SER A 451 6.52 -10.91 35.26
CA SER A 451 6.53 -10.74 36.71
C SER A 451 7.46 -11.74 37.41
N TYR A 452 8.31 -12.46 36.67
CA TYR A 452 9.12 -13.54 37.22
C TYR A 452 10.35 -13.00 37.94
N GLN A 453 10.82 -13.77 38.92
CA GLN A 453 12.00 -13.38 39.67
C GLN A 453 13.26 -13.70 38.87
N VAL A 454 14.11 -12.69 38.67
CA VAL A 454 15.38 -12.82 37.95
C VAL A 454 16.55 -12.64 38.92
N MET A 455 17.46 -13.60 38.91
CA MET A 455 18.78 -13.53 39.53
C MET A 455 19.84 -13.47 38.43
N LEU A 456 20.66 -12.43 38.45
CA LEU A 456 21.71 -12.21 37.45
C LEU A 456 23.09 -12.45 38.08
N ILE A 457 23.78 -13.48 37.58
CA ILE A 457 25.18 -13.79 37.87
C ILE A 457 26.01 -13.22 36.72
N ASP A 458 26.48 -11.99 36.91
CA ASP A 458 27.23 -11.22 35.93
C ASP A 458 28.74 -11.33 36.19
N THR A 459 29.33 -12.39 35.65
CA THR A 459 30.73 -12.76 35.90
C THR A 459 31.74 -11.75 35.36
N ALA A 460 31.35 -10.95 34.36
CA ALA A 460 32.23 -9.98 33.69
C ALA A 460 31.84 -8.51 33.99
N GLY A 461 30.75 -8.27 34.73
CA GLY A 461 30.24 -6.93 35.00
C GLY A 461 29.61 -6.25 33.78
N THR A 462 29.27 -7.02 32.74
CA THR A 462 28.78 -6.51 31.44
C THR A 462 27.34 -6.02 31.51
N PHE A 463 26.58 -6.47 32.51
CA PHE A 463 25.16 -6.18 32.68
C PHE A 463 24.89 -5.44 34.00
N ALA A 464 25.86 -4.64 34.46
CA ALA A 464 25.78 -3.93 35.73
C ALA A 464 24.59 -2.94 35.79
N HIS A 465 24.20 -2.35 34.66
CA HIS A 465 23.05 -1.46 34.54
C HIS A 465 21.71 -2.14 34.84
N HIS A 466 21.63 -3.48 34.74
CA HIS A 466 20.45 -4.25 35.11
C HIS A 466 20.29 -4.48 36.61
N GLN A 467 21.26 -4.08 37.45
CA GLN A 467 21.23 -4.34 38.90
C GLN A 467 19.93 -3.88 39.58
N GLY A 468 19.37 -2.75 39.15
CA GLY A 468 18.14 -2.18 39.73
C GLY A 468 16.87 -2.98 39.47
N ASN A 469 16.87 -3.85 38.46
CA ASN A 469 15.70 -4.57 37.96
C ASN A 469 15.75 -6.09 38.26
N CYS A 470 16.84 -6.57 38.87
CA CYS A 470 16.97 -7.96 39.31
C CYS A 470 16.60 -8.10 40.78
N LYS A 471 16.03 -9.25 41.16
CA LYS A 471 15.86 -9.62 42.58
C LYS A 471 17.21 -9.73 43.29
N THR A 472 18.17 -10.31 42.58
CA THR A 472 19.55 -10.49 43.05
C THR A 472 20.50 -10.23 41.89
N TYR A 473 21.48 -9.36 42.11
CA TYR A 473 22.59 -9.12 41.18
C TYR A 473 23.90 -9.50 41.85
N LEU A 474 24.74 -10.26 41.15
CA LEU A 474 26.03 -10.73 41.65
C LEU A 474 27.09 -10.46 40.61
N SER A 475 28.15 -9.79 41.03
CA SER A 475 29.34 -9.59 40.22
C SER A 475 30.60 -9.71 41.08
N GLY A 476 31.66 -10.23 40.49
CA GLY A 476 32.96 -10.41 41.14
C GLY A 476 33.13 -11.76 41.84
N GLN A 477 34.39 -12.22 41.86
CA GLN A 477 34.80 -13.54 42.31
C GLN A 477 34.29 -13.93 43.70
N SER A 478 34.40 -13.03 44.69
CA SER A 478 34.09 -13.35 46.09
C SER A 478 32.60 -13.56 46.35
N LEU A 479 31.72 -12.98 45.52
CA LEU A 479 30.28 -13.17 45.62
C LEU A 479 29.80 -14.40 44.84
N ILE A 480 30.57 -14.79 43.81
CA ILE A 480 30.22 -15.88 42.90
C ILE A 480 30.83 -17.22 43.35
N SER A 481 31.94 -17.25 44.10
CA SER A 481 32.68 -18.48 44.40
C SER A 481 31.84 -19.61 45.00
N ASP A 482 30.86 -19.27 45.84
CA ASP A 482 30.04 -20.27 46.55
C ASP A 482 28.66 -20.43 45.88
N MET A 483 28.46 -19.85 44.69
CA MET A 483 27.15 -19.72 44.07
C MET A 483 26.57 -21.06 43.60
N ALA A 484 27.42 -22.00 43.18
CA ALA A 484 26.96 -23.34 42.81
C ALA A 484 26.31 -24.05 44.00
N ASP A 485 26.92 -23.97 45.18
CA ASP A 485 26.38 -24.55 46.41
C ASP A 485 25.13 -23.80 46.88
N GLN A 486 25.09 -22.46 46.73
CA GLN A 486 23.89 -21.68 47.06
C GLN A 486 22.70 -22.01 46.16
N LEU A 487 22.91 -22.24 44.86
CA LEU A 487 21.85 -22.66 43.94
C LEU A 487 21.32 -24.05 44.28
N LEU A 488 22.19 -24.96 44.75
CA LEU A 488 21.78 -26.28 45.22
C LEU A 488 20.96 -26.20 46.52
N TYR A 489 21.39 -25.37 47.45
CA TYR A 489 20.60 -25.10 48.66
C TYR A 489 19.23 -24.49 48.31
N GLU A 490 19.17 -23.56 47.37
CA GLU A 490 17.92 -23.00 46.86
C GLU A 490 17.04 -24.07 46.22
N LEU A 491 17.59 -24.96 45.39
CA LEU A 491 16.89 -26.10 44.81
C LEU A 491 16.25 -26.99 45.89
N GLU A 492 17.03 -27.39 46.90
CA GLU A 492 16.55 -28.21 48.02
C GLU A 492 15.46 -27.51 48.83
N ARG A 493 15.63 -26.22 49.12
CA ARG A 493 14.60 -25.41 49.79
C ARG A 493 13.32 -25.39 48.97
N ARG A 494 13.43 -25.17 47.66
CA ARG A 494 12.26 -25.11 46.77
C ARG A 494 11.50 -26.44 46.71
N GLN A 495 12.23 -27.55 46.72
CA GLN A 495 11.63 -28.89 46.83
C GLN A 495 10.94 -29.14 48.17
N ALA A 496 11.58 -28.76 49.28
CA ALA A 496 11.05 -28.97 50.62
C ALA A 496 9.77 -28.14 50.88
N GLU A 497 9.72 -26.92 50.38
CA GLU A 497 8.60 -25.99 50.56
C GLU A 497 7.55 -26.07 49.45
N GLY A 498 7.83 -26.80 48.35
CA GLY A 498 6.88 -27.04 47.26
C GLY A 498 6.65 -25.82 46.36
N PHE A 499 7.69 -25.04 46.09
CA PHE A 499 7.59 -23.88 45.20
C PHE A 499 7.42 -24.31 43.74
N THR A 500 6.61 -23.55 43.02
CA THR A 500 6.33 -23.78 41.60
C THR A 500 6.43 -22.51 40.75
N GLU A 501 6.59 -21.32 41.34
CA GLU A 501 6.76 -20.11 40.54
C GLU A 501 8.10 -20.10 39.79
N HIS A 502 8.12 -19.43 38.64
CA HIS A 502 9.33 -19.34 37.82
C HIS A 502 10.37 -18.40 38.45
N PHE A 503 11.56 -18.94 38.64
CA PHE A 503 12.77 -18.25 39.10
C PHE A 503 13.88 -18.46 38.08
N PHE A 504 14.24 -17.38 37.39
CA PHE A 504 15.27 -17.38 36.35
C PHE A 504 16.61 -17.02 36.95
N VAL A 505 17.61 -17.89 36.73
CA VAL A 505 19.00 -17.64 37.07
C VAL A 505 19.77 -17.43 35.79
N VAL A 506 20.09 -16.18 35.49
CA VAL A 506 20.82 -15.76 34.30
C VAL A 506 22.32 -15.76 34.61
N ILE A 507 23.08 -16.59 33.89
CA ILE A 507 24.54 -16.70 34.00
C ILE A 507 25.13 -16.07 32.74
N SER A 508 25.77 -14.91 32.87
CA SER A 508 26.22 -14.13 31.68
C SER A 508 27.31 -14.83 30.88
N ASN A 509 28.23 -15.53 31.56
CA ASN A 509 29.29 -16.33 30.93
C ASN A 509 29.55 -17.62 31.70
N TYR A 510 29.21 -18.75 31.09
CA TYR A 510 29.31 -20.08 31.72
C TYR A 510 30.74 -20.52 32.02
N ASP A 511 31.72 -20.16 31.18
CA ASP A 511 33.14 -20.50 31.41
C ASP A 511 33.65 -19.83 32.68
N SER A 512 33.39 -18.52 32.77
CA SER A 512 33.73 -17.75 33.95
C SER A 512 33.01 -18.32 35.17
N PHE A 513 31.71 -18.59 35.09
CA PHE A 513 30.96 -19.17 36.20
C PHE A 513 31.57 -20.47 36.73
N LEU A 514 31.87 -21.44 35.85
CA LEU A 514 32.50 -22.70 36.27
C LEU A 514 33.89 -22.49 36.87
N SER A 515 34.69 -21.59 36.26
CA SER A 515 36.02 -21.26 36.76
C SER A 515 35.99 -20.57 38.13
N MET A 516 34.98 -19.72 38.38
CA MET A 516 34.83 -18.99 39.63
C MET A 516 34.28 -19.86 40.76
N THR A 517 33.33 -20.74 40.45
CA THR A 517 32.62 -21.58 41.43
C THR A 517 33.28 -22.92 41.72
N GLY A 518 34.05 -23.46 40.76
CA GLY A 518 34.50 -24.85 40.81
C GLY A 518 33.36 -25.87 40.68
N ALA A 519 32.19 -25.47 40.16
CA ALA A 519 31.03 -26.34 40.02
C ALA A 519 31.36 -27.59 39.18
N ASN A 520 31.01 -28.77 39.71
CA ASN A 520 31.30 -30.04 39.07
C ASN A 520 30.10 -30.59 38.29
N GLN A 521 30.32 -31.71 37.59
CA GLN A 521 29.30 -32.37 36.77
C GLN A 521 28.05 -32.77 37.57
N GLU A 522 28.22 -33.30 38.78
CA GLU A 522 27.12 -33.80 39.61
C GLU A 522 26.21 -32.65 40.06
N GLN A 523 26.81 -31.55 40.51
CA GLN A 523 26.09 -30.33 40.91
C GLN A 523 25.29 -29.76 39.73
N MET A 524 25.91 -29.60 38.56
CA MET A 524 25.22 -29.08 37.38
C MET A 524 24.14 -30.04 36.86
N ALA A 525 24.36 -31.36 36.91
CA ALA A 525 23.35 -32.35 36.55
C ALA A 525 22.12 -32.29 37.47
N LEU A 526 22.33 -32.07 38.77
CA LEU A 526 21.25 -31.94 39.72
C LEU A 526 20.41 -30.67 39.44
N LEU A 527 21.08 -29.51 39.29
CA LEU A 527 20.42 -28.25 38.96
C LEU A 527 19.61 -28.34 37.64
N LEU A 528 20.21 -28.90 36.59
CA LEU A 528 19.60 -28.96 35.26
C LEU A 528 18.49 -30.02 35.12
N SER A 529 18.50 -31.08 35.94
CA SER A 529 17.48 -32.13 35.87
C SER A 529 16.31 -31.91 36.83
N GLN A 530 16.58 -31.32 38.00
CA GLN A 530 15.59 -31.12 39.05
C GLN A 530 15.10 -29.67 39.17
N GLY A 531 15.87 -28.68 38.75
CA GLY A 531 15.49 -27.26 38.79
C GLY A 531 14.12 -26.98 38.16
N PRO A 532 13.85 -27.43 36.93
CA PRO A 532 12.57 -27.16 36.27
C PRO A 532 11.36 -27.71 37.03
N GLN A 533 11.53 -28.76 37.85
CA GLN A 533 10.45 -29.38 38.62
C GLN A 533 9.95 -28.47 39.76
N VAL A 534 10.76 -27.48 40.16
CA VAL A 534 10.46 -26.51 41.21
C VAL A 534 10.52 -25.06 40.70
N GLY A 535 10.37 -24.89 39.39
CA GLY A 535 10.38 -23.57 38.73
C GLY A 535 11.74 -22.87 38.72
N LEU A 536 12.86 -23.56 39.01
CA LEU A 536 14.20 -23.00 38.91
C LEU A 536 14.77 -23.23 37.50
N HIS A 537 15.00 -22.15 36.77
CA HIS A 537 15.42 -22.19 35.38
C HIS A 537 16.74 -21.47 35.15
N LEU A 538 17.74 -22.18 34.66
CA LEU A 538 19.00 -21.59 34.21
C LEU A 538 18.87 -21.01 32.79
N VAL A 539 19.34 -19.77 32.62
CA VAL A 539 19.54 -19.11 31.33
C VAL A 539 21.02 -18.81 31.19
N VAL A 540 21.71 -19.51 30.29
CA VAL A 540 23.17 -19.59 30.29
C VAL A 540 23.75 -19.02 29.02
N GLY A 541 24.57 -17.97 29.17
CA GLY A 541 25.33 -17.32 28.12
C GLY A 541 26.75 -17.85 27.97
N GLY A 542 27.29 -17.84 26.76
CA GLY A 542 28.73 -18.03 26.57
C GLY A 542 29.15 -18.22 25.13
N LEU A 543 30.46 -18.30 24.92
CA LEU A 543 31.05 -18.51 23.61
C LEU A 543 30.90 -19.97 23.16
N TYR A 544 30.63 -20.16 21.86
CA TYR A 544 30.51 -21.48 21.24
C TYR A 544 31.77 -22.33 21.41
N ASN A 545 32.97 -21.72 21.31
CA ASN A 545 34.23 -22.44 21.51
C ASN A 545 34.33 -23.11 22.88
N PHE A 546 33.67 -22.56 23.89
CA PHE A 546 33.58 -23.18 25.20
C PHE A 546 32.39 -24.14 25.27
N ILE A 547 31.17 -23.65 25.08
CA ILE A 547 29.94 -24.41 25.31
C ILE A 547 29.77 -25.54 24.29
N GLY A 548 30.08 -25.31 23.02
CA GLY A 548 29.90 -26.27 21.94
C GLY A 548 31.02 -27.29 21.80
N VAL A 549 32.28 -26.88 22.05
CA VAL A 549 33.46 -27.68 21.67
C VAL A 549 34.21 -28.27 22.86
N LYS A 550 34.27 -27.58 24.01
CA LYS A 550 35.14 -28.01 25.12
C LYS A 550 34.66 -29.37 25.69
N PRO A 551 35.57 -30.35 25.88
CA PRO A 551 35.24 -31.67 26.45
C PRO A 551 35.19 -31.61 27.98
N ASP A 552 34.48 -30.62 28.52
CA ASP A 552 34.23 -30.48 29.95
C ASP A 552 32.95 -31.23 30.33
N ALA A 553 32.97 -31.93 31.47
CA ALA A 553 31.86 -32.79 31.88
C ALA A 553 30.61 -32.00 32.29
N ALA A 554 30.76 -30.85 32.95
CA ALA A 554 29.65 -29.97 33.32
C ALA A 554 29.05 -29.30 32.07
N VAL A 555 29.89 -28.92 31.11
CA VAL A 555 29.43 -28.40 29.80
C VAL A 555 28.68 -29.46 29.00
N LYS A 556 29.15 -30.71 29.03
CA LYS A 556 28.45 -31.82 28.38
C LYS A 556 27.03 -31.99 28.94
N VAL A 557 26.86 -31.94 30.25
CA VAL A 557 25.54 -32.02 30.89
C VAL A 557 24.65 -30.85 30.48
N LEU A 558 25.18 -29.62 30.43
CA LEU A 558 24.43 -28.46 29.93
C LEU A 558 23.91 -28.71 28.50
N ARG A 559 24.78 -29.16 27.59
CA ARG A 559 24.41 -29.48 26.20
C ARG A 559 23.40 -30.61 26.09
N GLU A 560 23.32 -31.54 27.04
CA GLU A 560 22.36 -32.66 27.02
C GLU A 560 21.02 -32.30 27.65
N GLN A 561 21.01 -31.46 28.69
CA GLN A 561 19.80 -31.13 29.46
C GLN A 561 19.09 -29.86 28.98
N ALA A 562 19.80 -28.91 28.37
CA ALA A 562 19.18 -27.72 27.81
C ALA A 562 18.18 -28.08 26.70
N GLN A 563 17.02 -27.44 26.74
CA GLN A 563 15.94 -27.68 25.78
C GLN A 563 15.96 -26.65 24.65
N GLN A 564 16.21 -25.39 25.00
CA GLN A 564 16.15 -24.25 24.11
C GLN A 564 17.55 -23.70 23.89
N PHE A 565 17.87 -23.40 22.65
CA PHE A 565 19.15 -22.81 22.26
C PHE A 565 18.90 -21.56 21.41
N LEU A 566 19.64 -20.50 21.70
CA LEU A 566 19.74 -19.31 20.85
C LEU A 566 21.13 -19.23 20.26
N PHE A 567 21.23 -19.31 18.94
CA PHE A 567 22.49 -19.21 18.21
C PHE A 567 22.59 -17.85 17.53
N GLY A 568 23.47 -17.00 18.04
CA GLY A 568 23.92 -15.78 17.39
C GLY A 568 25.07 -16.03 16.39
N MET A 569 25.01 -17.16 15.70
CA MET A 569 26.02 -17.63 14.76
C MET A 569 25.33 -18.52 13.72
N LYS A 570 26.05 -18.92 12.66
CA LYS A 570 25.49 -19.85 11.68
C LYS A 570 25.14 -21.19 12.32
N LEU A 571 23.94 -21.70 12.07
CA LEU A 571 23.54 -23.04 12.49
C LEU A 571 24.42 -24.12 11.85
N ASN A 572 24.91 -23.91 10.62
CA ASN A 572 25.82 -24.86 9.99
C ASN A 572 27.19 -24.97 10.66
N ASP A 573 27.58 -24.03 11.52
CA ASP A 573 28.88 -24.06 12.19
C ASP A 573 28.83 -24.72 13.59
N GLN A 574 27.62 -24.94 14.15
CA GLN A 574 27.45 -25.59 15.46
C GLN A 574 27.24 -27.12 15.37
N SER A 575 27.63 -27.89 16.39
CA SER A 575 27.48 -29.36 16.44
C SER A 575 26.65 -29.88 17.64
N ILE A 576 25.94 -29.00 18.33
CA ILE A 576 25.16 -29.29 19.53
C ILE A 576 23.78 -29.87 19.18
N VAL A 577 23.11 -29.28 18.19
CA VAL A 577 21.76 -29.64 17.75
C VAL A 577 21.74 -30.00 16.27
N ASP A 578 20.76 -30.82 15.89
CA ASP A 578 20.51 -31.16 14.49
C ASP A 578 20.19 -29.92 13.66
N LYS A 579 20.45 -29.98 12.35
CA LYS A 579 20.32 -28.83 11.45
C LYS A 579 20.05 -29.25 10.02
N VAL A 580 19.34 -28.39 9.30
CA VAL A 580 19.17 -28.54 7.86
C VAL A 580 20.35 -27.85 7.17
N TYR A 581 21.11 -28.62 6.40
CA TYR A 581 22.28 -28.09 5.71
C TYR A 581 21.88 -27.03 4.67
N ASN A 582 22.47 -25.84 4.77
CA ASN A 582 22.23 -24.73 3.86
C ASN A 582 23.56 -24.06 3.50
N SER A 583 24.07 -24.34 2.30
CA SER A 583 25.34 -23.78 1.82
C SER A 583 25.33 -22.26 1.59
N LYS A 584 24.14 -21.64 1.57
CA LYS A 584 23.96 -20.20 1.38
C LYS A 584 23.66 -19.46 2.69
N GLU A 585 23.83 -20.11 3.84
CA GLU A 585 23.61 -19.48 5.14
C GLU A 585 24.60 -18.33 5.39
N SER A 586 24.05 -17.13 5.51
CA SER A 586 24.77 -15.93 5.95
C SER A 586 24.94 -15.94 7.47
N HIS A 587 25.91 -15.19 7.96
CA HIS A 587 26.06 -15.02 9.40
C HIS A 587 24.94 -14.08 9.90
N PRO A 588 24.23 -14.40 11.00
CA PRO A 588 23.18 -13.52 11.52
C PRO A 588 23.68 -12.13 11.86
N ALA A 589 22.86 -11.11 11.62
CA ALA A 589 23.11 -9.76 12.12
C ALA A 589 23.10 -9.72 13.68
N MET A 590 23.55 -8.60 14.26
CA MET A 590 23.64 -8.43 15.72
C MET A 590 22.31 -8.60 16.47
N ASP A 591 21.22 -8.32 15.77
CA ASP A 591 19.85 -8.43 16.24
C ASP A 591 19.10 -9.62 15.62
N GLU A 592 19.82 -10.58 15.04
CA GLU A 592 19.26 -11.82 14.50
C GLU A 592 19.82 -13.02 15.24
N VAL A 593 18.93 -13.97 15.56
CA VAL A 593 19.30 -15.21 16.25
C VAL A 593 18.48 -16.38 15.76
N TYR A 594 19.08 -17.56 15.75
CA TYR A 594 18.32 -18.79 15.55
C TYR A 594 17.85 -19.34 16.89
N LEU A 595 16.53 -19.43 17.07
CA LEU A 595 15.91 -20.17 18.16
C LEU A 595 15.77 -21.64 17.77
N HIS A 596 16.25 -22.55 18.62
CA HIS A 596 16.25 -23.99 18.35
C HIS A 596 15.73 -24.80 19.54
N ASN A 597 14.71 -25.63 19.32
CA ASN A 597 14.04 -26.44 20.36
C ASN A 597 14.43 -27.94 20.33
N ARG A 598 15.58 -28.25 19.72
CA ARG A 598 16.11 -29.59 19.35
C ARG A 598 15.40 -30.31 18.19
N SER A 599 14.27 -29.81 17.72
CA SER A 599 13.55 -30.41 16.58
C SER A 599 13.42 -29.47 15.40
N GLN A 600 13.26 -28.19 15.67
CA GLN A 600 13.03 -27.13 14.70
C GLN A 600 13.89 -25.92 15.03
N SER A 601 14.17 -25.14 14.00
CA SER A 601 14.98 -23.94 14.05
C SER A 601 14.24 -22.79 13.36
N ASP A 602 14.12 -21.66 14.05
CA ASP A 602 13.50 -20.46 13.51
C ASP A 602 14.50 -19.30 13.60
N LEU A 603 14.72 -18.60 12.50
CA LEU A 603 15.45 -17.33 12.51
C LEU A 603 14.50 -16.23 12.99
N ILE A 604 14.90 -15.53 14.03
CA ILE A 604 14.09 -14.46 14.64
C ILE A 604 14.93 -13.19 14.79
N LYS A 605 14.26 -12.04 14.78
CA LYS A 605 14.86 -10.74 15.08
C LYS A 605 14.58 -10.37 16.53
N ILE A 606 15.62 -9.97 17.27
CA ILE A 606 15.54 -9.46 18.64
C ILE A 606 15.66 -7.93 18.64
N SER A 607 15.44 -7.29 19.78
CA SER A 607 15.65 -5.85 19.88
C SER A 607 17.12 -5.49 19.67
N GLN A 608 17.37 -4.43 18.93
CA GLN A 608 18.70 -3.93 18.61
C GLN A 608 19.48 -3.57 19.88
N TRP A 609 20.69 -4.11 19.99
CA TRP A 609 21.64 -3.72 21.01
C TRP A 609 22.33 -2.42 20.59
N LYS A 610 22.03 -1.33 21.30
CA LYS A 610 22.83 -0.10 21.25
C LYS A 610 23.93 -0.29 22.27
N GLY A 611 25.10 -0.78 21.83
CA GLY A 611 26.26 -0.92 22.72
C GLY A 611 26.48 0.36 23.52
N GLU A 612 26.89 0.23 24.77
CA GLU A 612 27.29 1.40 25.57
C GLU A 612 28.55 2.01 24.92
N GLY A 613 28.43 3.26 24.46
CA GLY A 613 29.54 4.03 23.90
C GLY A 613 30.47 4.60 24.97
#